data_AF-A0A0X3Y5Q1-F1
#
_entry.id   AF-A0A0X3Y5Q1-F1
#
_cell.length_a   1.000
_cell.length_b   1.000
_cell.length_c   1.000
_cell.angle_alpha   90.00
_cell.angle_beta   90.00
_cell.angle_gamma   90.00
#
_symmetry.space_group_name_H-M   'P 1'
#
loop_
_entity.id
_entity.type
_entity.pdbx_description
1 polymer ?
#
loop_
_entity_poly.entity_id
_entity_poly.type
_entity_poly.pdbx_seq_one_letter_code
_entity_poly.pdbx_strand_id
1 'polypeptide(L)'
;METLQQFISAFSTAWQQADWVFLLLFGVFFITVWFLPSLLALVFNRQHAGKIALLNIPAGFSWIAWVALAVWAVTGKLGDKLAAKARLKPVA
;
A
#
# COMPACT_ATOMS: atom_id res chain seq x y z
N MET A 1 -11.21 27.86 -15.14
CA MET A 1 -11.84 26.86 -16.03
C MET A 1 -10.86 26.31 -17.07
N GLU A 2 -10.00 27.14 -17.67
CA GLU A 2 -8.98 26.70 -18.64
C GLU A 2 -8.00 25.65 -18.08
N THR A 3 -7.54 25.79 -16.83
CA THR A 3 -6.61 24.84 -16.20
C THR A 3 -7.20 23.43 -16.07
N LEU A 4 -8.45 23.32 -15.64
CA LEU A 4 -9.16 22.03 -15.53
C LEU A 4 -9.34 21.39 -16.91
N GLN A 5 -9.70 22.17 -17.92
CA GLN A 5 -9.84 21.68 -19.28
C GLN A 5 -8.50 21.19 -19.84
N GLN A 6 -7.41 21.89 -19.55
CA GLN A 6 -6.05 21.47 -19.92
C GLN A 6 -5.64 20.15 -19.24
N PHE A 7 -5.98 19.96 -17.96
CA PHE A 7 -5.75 18.69 -17.27
C PHE A 7 -6.55 17.53 -17.88
N ILE A 8 -7.83 17.75 -18.17
CA ILE A 8 -8.71 16.74 -18.76
C ILE A 8 -8.23 16.38 -20.16
N SER A 9 -7.84 17.36 -20.99
CA SER A 9 -7.34 17.09 -22.33
C SER A 9 -6.02 16.32 -22.31
N ALA A 10 -5.07 16.70 -21.46
CA ALA A 10 -3.80 15.99 -21.28
C ALA A 10 -4.01 14.53 -20.85
N PHE A 11 -4.91 14.30 -19.88
CA PHE A 11 -5.26 12.94 -19.44
C PHE A 11 -5.95 12.13 -20.56
N SER A 12 -6.92 12.72 -21.26
CA SER A 12 -7.64 12.08 -22.36
C SER A 12 -6.69 11.66 -23.48
N THR A 13 -5.77 12.55 -23.87
CA THR A 13 -4.76 12.26 -24.89
C THR A 13 -3.83 11.13 -24.46
N ALA A 14 -3.37 11.11 -23.21
CA ALA A 14 -2.53 10.02 -22.68
C ALA A 14 -3.27 8.68 -22.68
N TRP A 15 -4.57 8.67 -22.36
CA TRP A 15 -5.40 7.46 -22.40
C TRP A 15 -5.66 6.95 -23.83
N GLN A 16 -5.91 7.85 -24.78
CA GLN A 16 -6.13 7.49 -26.19
C GLN A 16 -4.87 6.93 -26.86
N GLN A 17 -3.69 7.34 -26.41
CA GLN A 17 -2.40 6.87 -26.90
C GLN A 17 -1.84 5.69 -26.09
N ALA A 18 -2.59 5.18 -25.10
CA ALA A 18 -2.16 4.08 -24.26
C ALA A 18 -1.99 2.80 -25.09
N ASP A 19 -0.75 2.36 -25.23
CA ASP A 19 -0.39 1.10 -25.86
C ASP A 19 -0.30 -0.04 -24.82
N TRP A 20 -0.10 -1.26 -25.30
CA TRP A 20 -0.01 -2.44 -24.43
C TRP A 20 1.12 -2.35 -23.39
N VAL A 21 2.25 -1.75 -23.74
CA VAL A 21 3.38 -1.58 -22.82
C VAL A 21 3.02 -0.59 -21.72
N PHE A 22 2.43 0.56 -22.08
CA PHE A 22 1.95 1.52 -21.10
C PHE A 22 0.95 0.90 -20.12
N LEU A 23 -0.05 0.16 -20.63
CA LEU A 23 -1.06 -0.49 -19.80
C LEU A 23 -0.47 -1.54 -18.85
N LEU A 24 0.50 -2.33 -19.31
CA LEU A 24 1.19 -3.30 -18.47
C LEU A 24 2.01 -2.63 -17.37
N LEU A 25 2.81 -1.62 -17.73
CA LEU A 25 3.61 -0.87 -16.75
C LEU A 25 2.73 -0.15 -15.73
N PHE A 26 1.66 0.50 -16.19
CA PHE A 26 0.69 1.15 -15.33
C PHE A 26 0.00 0.12 -14.41
N GLY A 27 -0.41 -1.04 -14.94
CA GLY A 27 -1.02 -2.10 -14.15
C GLY A 27 -0.10 -2.64 -13.06
N VAL A 28 1.16 -2.91 -13.39
CA VAL A 28 2.18 -3.35 -12.41
C VAL A 28 2.42 -2.27 -11.36
N PHE A 29 2.58 -1.02 -11.78
CA PHE A 29 2.75 0.11 -10.89
C PHE A 29 1.54 0.27 -9.95
N PHE A 30 0.34 0.20 -10.49
CA PHE A 30 -0.90 0.30 -9.74
C PHE A 30 -1.01 -0.82 -8.69
N ILE A 31 -0.76 -2.07 -9.06
CA ILE A 31 -0.76 -3.20 -8.12
C ILE A 31 0.32 -3.01 -7.05
N THR A 32 1.50 -2.54 -7.42
CA THR A 32 2.61 -2.29 -6.48
C THR A 32 2.24 -1.23 -5.46
N VAL A 33 1.63 -0.13 -5.89
CA VAL A 33 1.16 0.94 -4.99
C VAL A 33 -0.03 0.45 -4.15
N TRP A 34 -1.00 -0.23 -4.76
CA TRP A 34 -2.17 -0.76 -4.05
C TRP A 34 -1.76 -1.73 -2.93
N PHE A 35 -0.79 -2.60 -3.21
CA PHE A 35 -0.25 -3.59 -2.26
C PHE A 35 1.00 -3.12 -1.51
N LEU A 36 1.31 -1.83 -1.52
CA LEU A 36 2.47 -1.27 -0.81
C LEU A 36 2.50 -1.63 0.69
N PRO A 37 1.40 -1.56 1.46
CA PRO A 37 1.40 -1.96 2.87
C PRO A 37 1.79 -3.43 3.06
N SER A 38 1.35 -4.29 2.14
CA SER A 38 1.66 -5.72 2.16
C SER A 38 3.14 -5.97 1.83
N LEU A 39 3.68 -5.25 0.85
CA LEU A 39 5.11 -5.29 0.50
C LEU A 39 5.98 -4.82 1.67
N LEU A 40 5.60 -3.71 2.32
CA LEU A 40 6.27 -3.21 3.52
C LEU A 40 6.23 -4.26 4.63
N ALA A 41 5.09 -4.94 4.83
CA ALA A 41 4.97 -5.97 5.85
C ALA A 41 5.86 -7.19 5.55
N LEU A 42 6.05 -7.58 4.29
CA LEU A 42 6.97 -8.67 3.93
C LEU A 42 8.43 -8.39 4.28
N VAL A 43 8.83 -7.12 4.33
CA VAL A 43 10.20 -6.69 4.69
C VAL A 43 10.32 -6.41 6.19
N PHE A 44 9.40 -5.63 6.75
CA PHE A 44 9.48 -5.12 8.11
C PHE A 44 8.71 -5.96 9.13
N ASN A 45 7.66 -6.68 8.74
CA ASN A 45 6.75 -7.36 9.66
C ASN A 45 6.28 -8.74 9.13
N ARG A 46 7.25 -9.60 8.79
CA ARG A 46 7.02 -10.93 8.19
C ARG A 46 6.00 -11.79 8.94
N GLN A 47 5.95 -11.65 10.26
CA GLN A 47 5.03 -12.40 11.12
C GLN A 47 3.56 -12.00 10.92
N HIS A 48 3.29 -10.73 10.66
CA HIS A 48 1.94 -10.21 10.42
C HIS A 48 1.64 -9.94 8.94
N ALA A 49 2.59 -10.20 8.04
CA ALA A 49 2.45 -9.94 6.60
C ALA A 49 1.21 -10.60 5.99
N GLY A 50 0.88 -11.84 6.37
CA GLY A 50 -0.33 -12.51 5.89
C GLY A 50 -1.62 -11.82 6.33
N LYS A 51 -1.66 -11.31 7.57
CA LYS A 51 -2.83 -10.57 8.09
C LYS A 51 -2.99 -9.22 7.39
N ILE A 52 -1.87 -8.50 7.20
CA ILE A 52 -1.86 -7.21 6.51
C ILE A 52 -2.29 -7.39 5.04
N ALA A 53 -1.83 -8.45 4.36
CA ALA A 53 -2.24 -8.74 2.99
C ALA A 53 -3.74 -9.00 2.85
N LEU A 54 -4.33 -9.76 3.79
CA LEU A 54 -5.77 -10.01 3.79
C LEU A 54 -6.58 -8.73 4.05
N LEU A 55 -6.12 -7.89 4.99
CA LEU A 55 -6.75 -6.60 5.31
C LEU A 55 -6.55 -5.56 4.20
N ASN A 56 -5.53 -5.71 3.36
CA ASN A 56 -5.25 -4.77 2.28
C ASN A 56 -6.32 -4.79 1.18
N ILE A 57 -7.03 -5.91 1.01
CA ILE A 57 -8.14 -6.04 0.06
C ILE A 57 -9.28 -5.07 0.40
N PRO A 58 -9.87 -5.09 1.63
CA PRO A 58 -10.86 -4.10 2.02
C PRO A 58 -10.26 -2.71 2.29
N ALA A 59 -9.01 -2.63 2.76
CA ALA A 59 -8.38 -1.33 3.05
C ALA A 59 -8.11 -0.50 1.79
N GLY A 60 -7.97 -1.12 0.62
CA GLY A 60 -7.87 -0.40 -0.65
C GLY A 60 -9.08 0.50 -0.96
N PHE A 61 -10.25 0.22 -0.35
CA PHE A 61 -11.45 1.07 -0.49
C PHE A 61 -11.43 2.31 0.42
N SER A 62 -10.50 2.39 1.39
CA SER A 62 -10.42 3.49 2.36
C SER A 62 -9.00 3.98 2.52
N TRP A 63 -8.76 5.24 2.16
CA TRP A 63 -7.45 5.88 2.29
C TRP A 63 -6.88 5.79 3.71
N ILE A 64 -7.73 5.99 4.72
CA ILE A 64 -7.33 5.95 6.13
C ILE A 64 -6.92 4.53 6.54
N ALA A 65 -7.67 3.51 6.12
CA ALA A 65 -7.34 2.11 6.40
C ALA A 65 -6.03 1.71 5.72
N TRP A 66 -5.83 2.13 4.47
CA TRP A 66 -4.61 1.87 3.72
C TRP A 66 -3.37 2.47 4.39
N VAL A 67 -3.45 3.73 4.84
CA VAL A 67 -2.35 4.38 5.58
C VAL A 67 -2.11 3.72 6.94
N ALA A 68 -3.17 3.35 7.67
CA ALA A 68 -3.04 2.66 8.95
C ALA A 68 -2.32 1.31 8.81
N LEU A 69 -2.63 0.54 7.75
CA LEU A 69 -1.92 -0.69 7.42
C LEU A 69 -0.46 -0.41 7.05
N ALA A 70 -0.16 0.65 6.30
CA ALA A 70 1.21 1.01 5.96
C ALA A 70 2.04 1.33 7.22
N VAL A 71 1.47 2.08 8.17
CA VAL A 71 2.11 2.36 9.45
C VAL A 71 2.32 1.07 10.24
N TRP A 72 1.30 0.22 10.35
CA TRP A 72 1.40 -1.06 11.07
C TRP A 72 2.42 -2.02 10.45
N ALA A 73 2.52 -2.03 9.12
CA ALA A 73 3.52 -2.80 8.40
C ALA A 73 4.95 -2.41 8.79
N VAL A 74 5.21 -1.12 9.03
CA VAL A 74 6.54 -0.61 9.41
C VAL A 74 6.78 -0.71 10.92
N THR A 75 5.77 -0.47 11.75
CA THR A 75 5.93 -0.38 13.22
C THR A 75 5.85 -1.71 13.94
N GLY A 76 5.24 -2.76 13.36
CA GLY A 76 4.99 -4.02 14.08
C GLY A 76 6.24 -4.67 14.68
N LYS A 77 7.36 -4.71 13.96
CA LYS A 77 8.62 -5.27 14.46
C LYS A 77 9.32 -4.40 15.51
N LEU A 78 9.00 -3.11 15.59
CA LEU A 78 9.45 -2.24 16.69
C LEU A 78 8.70 -2.59 17.98
N GLY A 79 7.39 -2.86 17.90
CA GLY A 79 6.57 -3.29 19.02
C GLY A 79 7.09 -4.57 19.67
N ASP A 80 7.37 -5.60 18.86
CA ASP A 80 7.88 -6.87 19.36
C ASP A 80 9.26 -6.75 20.02
N LYS A 81 10.15 -5.94 19.43
CA LYS A 81 11.49 -5.69 20.00
C LYS A 81 11.42 -4.95 21.32
N LEU A 82 10.50 -3.98 21.45
CA LEU A 82 10.29 -3.24 22.70
C LEU A 82 9.62 -4.11 23.76
N ALA A 83 8.64 -4.94 23.39
CA ALA A 83 8.01 -5.90 24.30
C ALA A 83 9.01 -6.94 24.82
N ALA A 84 9.88 -7.48 23.95
CA ALA A 84 10.95 -8.38 24.34
C ALA A 84 11.96 -7.71 25.29
N LYS A 85 12.32 -6.45 25.03
CA LYS A 85 13.24 -5.67 25.88
C LYS A 85 12.63 -5.33 27.24
N ALA A 86 11.30 -5.17 27.30
CA ALA A 86 10.56 -4.88 28.52
C ALA A 86 10.26 -6.13 29.39
N ARG A 87 10.66 -7.35 28.96
CA ARG A 87 10.36 -8.63 29.64
C ARG A 87 8.87 -8.79 29.98
N LEU A 88 7.99 -8.20 29.19
CA LEU A 88 6.55 -8.37 29.39
C LEU A 88 6.18 -9.78 28.94
N LYS A 89 5.49 -10.52 29.81
CA LYS A 89 5.01 -11.87 29.53
C LYS A 89 4.12 -11.80 28.28
N PRO A 90 4.27 -12.70 27.29
CA PRO A 90 3.34 -12.73 26.17
C PRO A 90 1.93 -12.91 26.72
N VAL A 91 1.03 -11.99 26.40
CA VAL A 91 -0.40 -12.15 26.65
C VAL A 91 -0.88 -13.14 25.59
N ALA A 92 -1.20 -14.35 26.05
CA ALA A 92 -1.73 -15.45 25.24
C ALA A 92 -3.14 -15.14 24.73
#